data_AF-A0A1S3QB47-F1
#
_entry.id   AF-A0A1S3QB47-F1
#
_cell.length_a   1.000
_cell.length_b   1.000
_cell.length_c   1.000
_cell.angle_alpha   90.00
_cell.angle_beta   90.00
_cell.angle_gamma   90.00
#
_symmetry.space_group_name_H-M   'P 1'
#
loop_
_entity.id
_entity.type
_entity.pdbx_description
1 polymer ?
#
loop_
_entity_poly.entity_id
_entity_poly.type
_entity_poly.pdbx_seq_one_letter_code
_entity_poly.pdbx_strand_id
1 'polypeptide(L)'
;MKTMKTLSGVLLLSLMLADATLGDIQKRIIGGKDCNDKERLYHVRIEWLNGQGFHYQCGGSLISDQWVLTAAHCRPTENVIKKHQFVPHVYVVLGKHPGSGHVKGPVKIEATDTHVHPDQHDIMLLKLPESAKENTITPVNPPDCLTTPAKKRKTEDSGKTSELKLGDTVQIAGYGGTQADSDGNRVVDVSTTLKCAEYEVVSCYNINIQQSIKKQHIFCTKRSKVDTCFGDSGGGVVFDGDQLYGVHQGGFLIACSSPGIVMDVCKYKDWIWKTTHIPTWEIKP
;
A
#
# COMPACT_ATOMS: atom_id res chain seq x y z
N MET A 1 -35.71 -74.32 -22.98
CA MET A 1 -35.45 -73.00 -23.61
C MET A 1 -36.73 -72.19 -23.52
N LYS A 2 -36.66 -70.94 -23.00
CA LYS A 2 -37.76 -70.02 -22.61
C LYS A 2 -38.45 -70.44 -21.28
N THR A 3 -38.78 -69.59 -20.30
CA THR A 3 -38.95 -68.11 -20.23
C THR A 3 -39.13 -67.67 -18.76
N MET A 4 -38.72 -66.42 -18.43
CA MET A 4 -39.31 -65.49 -17.42
C MET A 4 -39.25 -65.91 -15.93
N LYS A 5 -39.03 -65.08 -14.90
CA LYS A 5 -39.00 -63.64 -14.55
C LYS A 5 -38.10 -63.57 -13.29
N THR A 6 -37.41 -62.49 -12.91
CA THR A 6 -37.97 -61.25 -12.38
C THR A 6 -36.88 -60.18 -12.30
N LEU A 7 -37.31 -58.94 -12.60
CA LEU A 7 -36.62 -57.69 -12.34
C LEU A 7 -36.18 -57.59 -10.87
N SER A 8 -34.94 -57.15 -10.64
CA SER A 8 -34.61 -56.39 -9.44
C SER A 8 -33.91 -55.11 -9.91
N GLY A 9 -34.61 -53.99 -9.74
CA GLY A 9 -34.23 -52.68 -10.26
C GLY A 9 -32.97 -52.17 -9.58
N VAL A 10 -31.95 -51.88 -10.38
CA VAL A 10 -30.81 -51.06 -9.96
C VAL A 10 -31.27 -49.61 -10.02
N LEU A 11 -31.69 -49.07 -8.88
CA LEU A 11 -31.98 -47.64 -8.75
C LEU A 11 -30.65 -46.90 -8.60
N LEU A 12 -30.15 -46.40 -9.73
CA LEU A 12 -29.08 -45.42 -9.82
C LEU A 12 -29.53 -44.12 -9.14
N LEU A 13 -29.18 -43.95 -7.87
CA LEU A 13 -29.17 -42.64 -7.23
C LEU A 13 -27.80 -41.99 -7.47
N SER A 14 -27.69 -41.34 -8.63
CA SER A 14 -26.61 -40.41 -8.95
C SER A 14 -26.83 -39.11 -8.16
N LEU A 15 -26.34 -39.09 -6.91
CA LEU A 15 -26.27 -37.85 -6.14
C LEU A 15 -24.93 -37.15 -6.36
N MET A 16 -25.04 -36.06 -7.11
CA MET A 16 -24.32 -34.80 -6.94
C MET A 16 -22.80 -34.84 -7.04
N LEU A 17 -22.33 -34.57 -8.27
CA LEU A 17 -21.17 -33.69 -8.45
C LEU A 17 -21.50 -32.35 -7.78
N ALA A 18 -21.05 -32.18 -6.53
CA ALA A 18 -20.70 -30.86 -6.04
C ALA A 18 -19.19 -30.74 -6.23
N ASP A 19 -18.81 -29.92 -7.20
CA ASP A 19 -17.45 -29.42 -7.37
C ASP A 19 -16.88 -29.01 -6.00
N ALA A 20 -15.98 -29.82 -5.46
CA ALA A 20 -15.08 -29.36 -4.40
C ALA A 20 -13.96 -28.54 -5.04
N THR A 21 -14.35 -27.44 -5.70
CA THR A 21 -13.45 -26.38 -6.13
C THR A 21 -13.89 -25.08 -5.46
N LEU A 22 -13.71 -25.03 -4.14
CA LEU A 22 -13.41 -23.76 -3.47
C LEU A 22 -12.05 -23.85 -2.79
N GLY A 23 -11.07 -24.33 -3.57
CA GLY A 23 -9.72 -23.82 -3.42
C GLY A 23 -9.73 -22.34 -3.81
N ASP A 24 -9.02 -21.55 -3.01
CA ASP A 24 -8.71 -20.13 -3.21
C ASP A 24 -9.86 -19.12 -3.23
N ILE A 25 -10.07 -18.48 -2.07
CA ILE A 25 -9.91 -17.02 -1.92
C ILE A 25 -9.39 -16.73 -0.49
N GLN A 26 -8.18 -17.20 -0.14
CA GLN A 26 -7.41 -16.63 0.97
C GLN A 26 -6.69 -15.38 0.45
N LYS A 27 -7.46 -14.30 0.32
CA LYS A 27 -6.99 -13.07 -0.30
C LYS A 27 -6.58 -12.04 0.75
N ARG A 28 -5.32 -11.61 0.68
CA ARG A 28 -4.54 -10.87 1.70
C ARG A 28 -4.07 -9.51 1.12
N ILE A 29 -3.97 -8.43 1.93
CA ILE A 29 -4.94 -7.29 1.88
C ILE A 29 -6.34 -7.89 1.98
N ILE A 30 -7.28 -7.43 2.81
CA ILE A 30 -8.61 -8.08 2.85
C ILE A 30 -9.12 -8.13 1.39
N GLY A 31 -9.29 -9.32 0.81
CA GLY A 31 -9.66 -9.47 -0.61
C GLY A 31 -8.57 -9.25 -1.69
N GLY A 32 -7.29 -8.99 -1.37
CA GLY A 32 -6.16 -8.87 -2.31
C GLY A 32 -5.39 -10.16 -2.61
N LYS A 33 -4.34 -10.13 -3.44
CA LYS A 33 -3.58 -11.33 -3.86
C LYS A 33 -2.10 -11.20 -3.51
N ASP A 34 -1.34 -12.28 -3.57
CA ASP A 34 0.12 -12.17 -3.57
C ASP A 34 0.59 -11.32 -4.75
N CYS A 35 1.49 -10.38 -4.48
CA CYS A 35 2.17 -9.63 -5.52
C CYS A 35 3.09 -10.57 -6.32
N ASN A 36 3.26 -10.30 -7.61
CA ASN A 36 4.25 -10.98 -8.44
C ASN A 36 5.67 -10.67 -7.96
N ASP A 37 6.57 -11.65 -8.03
CA ASP A 37 7.96 -11.48 -7.58
C ASP A 37 8.77 -10.40 -8.35
N LYS A 38 8.23 -9.84 -9.43
CA LYS A 38 8.89 -8.80 -10.23
C LYS A 38 8.24 -7.43 -10.12
N GLU A 39 7.14 -7.29 -9.37
CA GLU A 39 6.47 -6.01 -9.16
C GLU A 39 6.75 -5.45 -7.76
N ARG A 40 6.48 -4.16 -7.56
CA ARG A 40 6.56 -3.51 -6.23
C ARG A 40 7.90 -3.67 -5.50
N LEU A 41 9.00 -3.81 -6.25
CA LEU A 41 10.35 -4.00 -5.70
C LEU A 41 10.80 -2.85 -4.79
N TYR A 42 10.25 -1.65 -5.00
CA TYR A 42 10.48 -0.46 -4.18
C TYR A 42 9.77 -0.51 -2.82
N HIS A 43 8.84 -1.45 -2.59
CA HIS A 43 8.06 -1.50 -1.36
C HIS A 43 8.98 -1.85 -0.18
N VAL A 44 8.93 -1.04 0.85
CA VAL A 44 9.68 -1.27 2.08
C VAL A 44 8.74 -1.47 3.25
N ARG A 45 9.22 -2.22 4.25
CA ARG A 45 8.56 -2.31 5.54
C ARG A 45 9.25 -1.40 6.53
N ILE A 46 8.47 -0.60 7.25
CA ILE A 46 8.95 0.28 8.33
C ILE A 46 8.59 -0.36 9.65
N GLU A 47 9.54 -0.44 10.57
CA GLU A 47 9.41 -1.10 11.87
C GLU A 47 9.88 -0.19 13.00
N TRP A 48 9.05 -0.11 14.04
CA TRP A 48 9.44 0.43 15.35
C TRP A 48 9.43 -0.70 16.35
N LEU A 49 10.52 -0.81 17.11
CA LEU A 49 10.80 -1.94 17.99
C LEU A 49 10.73 -1.49 19.44
N ASN A 50 10.20 -2.33 20.32
CA ASN A 50 10.49 -2.23 21.74
C ASN A 50 11.40 -3.38 22.19
N GLY A 51 11.98 -3.27 23.38
CA GLY A 51 12.83 -4.32 23.96
C GLY A 51 12.10 -5.62 24.33
N GLN A 52 10.78 -5.71 24.07
CA GLN A 52 9.90 -6.81 24.45
C GLN A 52 9.27 -7.52 23.23
N GLY A 53 9.71 -7.19 22.00
CA GLY A 53 9.24 -7.83 20.77
C GLY A 53 7.94 -7.28 20.19
N PHE A 54 7.38 -6.18 20.72
CA PHE A 54 6.30 -5.44 20.05
C PHE A 54 6.86 -4.75 18.81
N HIS A 55 6.16 -4.94 17.69
CA HIS A 55 6.47 -4.31 16.41
C HIS A 55 5.29 -3.44 15.97
N TYR A 56 5.53 -2.13 15.86
CA TYR A 56 4.65 -1.27 15.07
C TYR A 56 5.16 -1.23 13.65
N GLN A 57 4.30 -1.62 12.71
CA GLN A 57 4.65 -1.78 11.30
C GLN A 57 3.90 -0.78 10.44
N CYS A 58 4.57 -0.27 9.43
CA CYS A 58 3.99 0.44 8.29
C CYS A 58 4.63 -0.03 6.98
N GLY A 59 4.01 0.33 5.87
CA GLY A 59 4.61 0.31 4.54
C GLY A 59 5.35 1.61 4.22
N GLY A 60 6.11 1.58 3.13
CA GLY A 60 6.75 2.74 2.54
C GLY A 60 7.14 2.46 1.10
N SER A 61 7.58 3.50 0.40
CA SER A 61 8.14 3.38 -0.96
C SER A 61 9.55 3.94 -0.99
N LEU A 62 10.51 3.18 -1.48
CA LEU A 62 11.84 3.69 -1.79
C LEU A 62 11.74 4.63 -3.00
N ILE A 63 12.09 5.91 -2.83
CA ILE A 63 12.01 6.94 -3.87
C ILE A 63 13.39 7.38 -4.40
N SER A 64 14.46 6.95 -3.73
CA SER A 64 15.85 6.91 -4.20
C SER A 64 16.65 5.98 -3.28
N ASP A 65 17.92 5.75 -3.57
CA ASP A 65 18.78 4.88 -2.75
C ASP A 65 18.91 5.30 -1.28
N GLN A 66 18.55 6.55 -0.94
CA GLN A 66 18.67 7.08 0.42
C GLN A 66 17.39 7.67 0.98
N TRP A 67 16.26 7.53 0.29
CA TRP A 67 15.03 8.18 0.70
C TRP A 67 13.83 7.25 0.55
N VAL A 68 13.05 7.16 1.62
CA VAL A 68 11.77 6.45 1.66
C VAL A 68 10.66 7.46 1.90
N LEU A 69 9.57 7.36 1.14
CA LEU A 69 8.33 8.09 1.35
C LEU A 69 7.31 7.20 2.06
N THR A 70 6.66 7.73 3.09
CA THR A 70 5.67 7.03 3.93
C THR A 70 4.68 8.00 4.56
N ALA A 71 3.74 7.51 5.38
CA ALA A 71 2.79 8.33 6.12
C ALA A 71 3.42 8.86 7.42
N ALA A 72 3.03 10.05 7.87
CA ALA A 72 3.61 10.66 9.07
C ALA A 72 3.14 9.99 10.36
N HIS A 73 1.88 9.52 10.43
CA HIS A 73 1.37 8.79 11.58
C HIS A 73 2.07 7.44 11.81
N CYS A 74 2.82 6.94 10.82
CA CYS A 74 3.70 5.80 10.98
C CYS A 74 4.83 6.07 11.98
N ARG A 75 5.08 7.33 12.35
CA ARG A 75 5.93 7.69 13.49
C ARG A 75 5.10 7.64 14.79
N PRO A 76 5.41 6.75 15.74
CA PRO A 76 4.76 6.71 17.03
C PRO A 76 4.84 8.06 17.74
N THR A 77 3.73 8.49 18.34
CA THR A 77 3.71 9.68 19.19
C THR A 77 4.48 9.44 20.48
N GLU A 78 4.91 10.49 21.18
CA GLU A 78 5.60 10.34 22.48
C GLU A 78 4.81 9.48 23.48
N ASN A 79 3.48 9.63 23.49
CA ASN A 79 2.61 8.85 24.38
C ASN A 79 2.65 7.36 24.01
N VAL A 80 2.62 7.03 22.72
CA VAL A 80 2.73 5.65 22.23
C VAL A 80 4.13 5.10 22.53
N ILE A 81 5.19 5.89 22.34
CA ILE A 81 6.58 5.52 22.69
C ILE A 81 6.68 5.20 24.17
N LYS A 82 6.18 6.06 25.05
CA LYS A 82 6.21 5.84 26.51
C LYS A 82 5.40 4.61 26.92
N LYS A 83 4.18 4.46 26.37
CA LYS A 83 3.28 3.35 26.69
C LYS A 83 3.86 1.99 26.28
N HIS A 84 4.45 1.91 25.10
CA HIS A 84 4.95 0.67 24.53
C HIS A 84 6.47 0.50 24.65
N GLN A 85 7.17 1.44 25.29
CA GLN A 85 8.62 1.42 25.50
C GLN A 85 9.40 1.27 24.19
N PHE A 86 8.93 1.93 23.12
CA PHE A 86 9.63 1.91 21.84
C PHE A 86 11.02 2.52 21.96
N VAL A 87 12.00 1.91 21.30
CA VAL A 87 13.30 2.56 21.11
C VAL A 87 13.11 3.74 20.15
N PRO A 88 13.88 4.84 20.29
CA PRO A 88 13.74 6.04 19.45
C PRO A 88 14.34 5.84 18.04
N HIS A 89 14.36 4.61 17.54
CA HIS A 89 14.96 4.23 16.27
C HIS A 89 13.89 3.67 15.34
N VAL A 90 13.89 4.13 14.10
CA VAL A 90 13.04 3.62 13.03
C VAL A 90 13.88 2.78 12.09
N TYR A 91 13.42 1.57 11.81
CA TYR A 91 14.09 0.65 10.90
C TYR A 91 13.31 0.49 9.61
N VAL A 92 14.01 0.50 8.49
CA VAL A 92 13.50 0.21 7.16
C VAL A 92 14.05 -1.13 6.72
N VAL A 93 13.15 -2.05 6.36
CA VAL A 93 13.48 -3.35 5.78
C VAL A 93 13.31 -3.29 4.28
N LEU A 94 14.44 -3.31 3.57
CA LEU A 94 14.58 -3.30 2.12
C LEU A 94 14.65 -4.73 1.59
N GLY A 95 14.24 -4.97 0.34
CA GLY A 95 14.47 -6.25 -0.34
C GLY A 95 13.63 -7.43 0.17
N LYS A 96 12.60 -7.18 0.99
CA LYS A 96 11.70 -8.23 1.48
C LYS A 96 10.83 -8.83 0.37
N HIS A 97 10.52 -8.07 -0.69
CA HIS A 97 9.83 -8.53 -1.88
C HIS A 97 10.75 -8.35 -3.10
N PRO A 98 11.01 -9.41 -3.89
CA PRO A 98 10.43 -10.76 -3.86
C PRO A 98 11.06 -11.74 -2.87
N GLY A 99 11.94 -11.28 -2.00
CA GLY A 99 12.74 -12.16 -1.17
C GLY A 99 13.97 -12.69 -1.93
N SER A 100 14.82 -13.39 -1.19
CA SER A 100 16.21 -13.77 -1.53
C SER A 100 16.34 -14.48 -2.89
N GLY A 101 16.76 -13.71 -3.89
CA GLY A 101 17.06 -14.19 -5.24
C GLY A 101 17.51 -13.07 -6.18
N HIS A 102 17.04 -11.84 -5.95
CA HIS A 102 17.40 -10.66 -6.75
C HIS A 102 18.20 -9.59 -5.97
N VAL A 103 18.43 -9.80 -4.66
CA VAL A 103 19.18 -8.93 -3.73
C VAL A 103 19.91 -9.84 -2.72
N LYS A 104 20.92 -9.36 -1.99
CA LYS A 104 21.65 -10.07 -0.90
C LYS A 104 20.78 -10.50 0.31
N GLY A 105 19.48 -10.74 0.12
CA GLY A 105 18.49 -10.94 1.18
C GLY A 105 17.88 -9.63 1.68
N PRO A 106 16.83 -9.69 2.52
CA PRO A 106 16.26 -8.50 3.13
C PRO A 106 17.28 -7.83 4.05
N VAL A 107 17.40 -6.51 3.95
CA VAL A 107 18.33 -5.71 4.76
C VAL A 107 17.56 -4.77 5.65
N LYS A 108 17.85 -4.81 6.95
CA LYS A 108 17.28 -3.91 7.95
C LYS A 108 18.25 -2.77 8.21
N ILE A 109 17.83 -1.54 7.90
CA ILE A 109 18.64 -0.33 8.01
C ILE A 109 17.93 0.66 8.94
N GLU A 110 18.67 1.27 9.86
CA GLU A 110 18.16 2.37 10.68
C GLU A 110 18.13 3.67 9.86
N ALA A 111 17.01 4.39 9.88
CA ALA A 111 16.96 5.71 9.25
C ALA A 111 17.73 6.74 10.08
N THR A 112 18.45 7.62 9.42
CA THR A 112 19.27 8.66 10.06
C THR A 112 18.49 9.93 10.35
N ASP A 113 17.38 10.16 9.64
CA ASP A 113 16.54 11.35 9.83
C ASP A 113 15.09 11.11 9.39
N THR A 114 14.18 11.94 9.90
CA THR A 114 12.75 11.92 9.59
C THR A 114 12.26 13.34 9.28
N HIS A 115 11.60 13.54 8.13
CA HIS A 115 11.06 14.84 7.74
C HIS A 115 9.55 14.72 7.50
N VAL A 116 8.76 15.24 8.44
CA VAL A 116 7.31 15.39 8.27
C VAL A 116 7.05 16.68 7.49
N HIS A 117 6.01 16.70 6.66
CA HIS A 117 5.60 17.91 5.94
C HIS A 117 5.43 19.09 6.92
N PRO A 118 5.90 20.32 6.59
CA PRO A 118 5.85 21.47 7.50
C PRO A 118 4.45 21.78 8.06
N ASP A 119 3.42 21.62 7.22
CA ASP A 119 2.01 21.81 7.59
C ASP A 119 1.42 20.67 8.43
N GLN A 120 2.25 19.72 8.90
CA GLN A 120 1.83 18.54 9.66
C GLN A 120 0.82 17.67 8.90
N HIS A 121 0.95 17.61 7.57
CA HIS A 121 0.21 16.66 6.75
C HIS A 121 0.74 15.24 6.98
N ASP A 122 -0.08 14.23 6.70
CA ASP A 122 0.19 12.83 7.00
C ASP A 122 1.14 12.16 5.99
N ILE A 123 2.22 12.86 5.64
CA ILE A 123 3.27 12.43 4.73
C ILE A 123 4.64 12.74 5.33
N MET A 124 5.55 11.78 5.23
CA MET A 124 6.87 11.84 5.85
C MET A 124 7.92 11.20 4.95
N LEU A 125 9.13 11.78 4.97
CA LEU A 125 10.34 11.22 4.39
C LEU A 125 11.22 10.61 5.47
N LEU A 126 11.80 9.46 5.20
CA LEU A 126 12.87 8.86 5.99
C LEU A 126 14.17 8.89 5.20
N LYS A 127 15.25 9.39 5.80
CA LYS A 127 16.59 9.39 5.22
C LYS A 127 17.35 8.15 5.63
N LEU A 128 17.94 7.45 4.67
CA LEU A 128 18.80 6.29 4.91
C LEU A 128 20.28 6.68 4.81
N PRO A 129 21.17 5.99 5.56
CA PRO A 129 22.61 6.17 5.42
C PRO A 129 23.10 5.78 4.03
N GLU A 130 24.25 6.32 3.59
CA GLU A 130 24.82 6.04 2.26
C GLU A 130 25.09 4.56 2.00
N SER A 131 25.40 3.79 3.06
CA SER A 131 25.59 2.34 2.98
C SER A 131 24.36 1.55 2.50
N ALA A 132 23.17 2.16 2.48
CA ALA A 132 21.98 1.56 1.89
C ALA A 132 22.10 1.36 0.36
N LYS A 133 22.94 2.15 -0.32
CA LYS A 133 23.18 2.08 -1.78
C LYS A 133 23.68 0.72 -2.26
N GLU A 134 24.35 -0.04 -1.41
CA GLU A 134 24.92 -1.34 -1.79
C GLU A 134 23.88 -2.47 -1.79
N ASN A 135 22.67 -2.20 -1.29
CA ASN A 135 21.59 -3.17 -1.10
C ASN A 135 20.35 -2.82 -1.95
N THR A 136 20.53 -1.99 -2.99
CA THR A 136 19.45 -1.28 -3.68
C THR A 136 18.49 -2.22 -4.40
N ILE A 137 17.28 -2.27 -3.88
CA ILE A 137 16.07 -2.47 -4.66
C ILE A 137 15.82 -1.25 -5.54
N THR A 138 15.14 -1.43 -6.67
CA THR A 138 14.82 -0.33 -7.60
C THR A 138 13.87 0.68 -6.95
N PRO A 139 14.22 1.97 -6.87
CA PRO A 139 13.28 3.01 -6.42
C PRO A 139 12.06 3.11 -7.34
N VAL A 140 10.92 3.52 -6.79
CA VAL A 140 9.71 3.78 -7.57
C VAL A 140 9.84 5.03 -8.41
N ASN A 141 9.21 5.02 -9.59
CA ASN A 141 9.17 6.20 -10.44
C ASN A 141 8.27 7.28 -9.83
N PRO A 142 8.65 8.57 -9.93
CA PRO A 142 7.78 9.67 -9.54
C PRO A 142 6.54 9.71 -10.44
N PRO A 143 5.43 10.28 -9.95
CA PRO A 143 4.24 10.47 -10.77
C PRO A 143 4.44 11.56 -11.81
N ASP A 144 3.84 11.35 -12.98
CA ASP A 144 3.78 12.31 -14.08
C ASP A 144 2.65 13.33 -13.86
N CYS A 145 2.88 14.20 -12.88
CA CYS A 145 1.92 15.20 -12.48
C CYS A 145 1.88 16.36 -13.47
N LEU A 146 0.68 16.84 -13.80
CA LEU A 146 0.52 18.09 -14.53
C LEU A 146 1.02 19.27 -13.70
N THR A 147 2.06 19.93 -14.18
CA THR A 147 2.63 21.15 -13.56
C THR A 147 2.04 22.42 -14.16
N THR A 148 1.41 22.34 -15.33
CA THR A 148 0.85 23.50 -16.05
C THR A 148 -0.67 23.65 -15.84
N PRO A 149 -1.18 24.85 -15.51
CA PRO A 149 -2.62 25.12 -15.49
C PRO A 149 -3.28 24.83 -16.84
N ALA A 150 -4.48 24.23 -16.83
CA ALA A 150 -5.20 23.83 -18.04
C ALA A 150 -5.33 24.91 -19.11
N LYS A 151 -5.40 26.18 -18.70
CA LYS A 151 -5.53 27.36 -19.58
C LYS A 151 -4.28 27.69 -20.41
N LYS A 152 -3.13 27.09 -20.12
CA LYS A 152 -1.85 27.35 -20.83
C LYS A 152 -1.41 26.19 -21.75
N ARG A 153 -2.21 25.11 -21.85
CA ARG A 153 -1.86 23.95 -22.69
C ARG A 153 -2.09 24.23 -24.18
N LYS A 154 -1.12 23.88 -25.02
CA LYS A 154 -1.30 23.80 -26.48
C LYS A 154 -2.12 22.54 -26.80
N THR A 155 -2.98 22.62 -27.82
CA THR A 155 -3.94 21.59 -28.23
C THR A 155 -3.33 20.27 -28.70
N GLU A 156 -2.01 20.19 -28.88
CA GLU A 156 -1.32 18.95 -29.31
C GLU A 156 -0.81 18.10 -28.15
N ASP A 157 -0.79 18.65 -26.92
CA ASP A 157 -0.34 17.97 -25.69
C ASP A 157 -1.52 17.40 -24.86
N SER A 158 -2.74 17.54 -25.37
CA SER A 158 -3.98 17.18 -24.68
C SER A 158 -4.30 15.67 -24.64
N GLY A 159 -3.41 14.82 -25.15
CA GLY A 159 -3.63 13.37 -25.27
C GLY A 159 -2.92 12.49 -24.23
N LYS A 160 -1.98 13.04 -23.45
CA LYS A 160 -1.14 12.28 -22.51
C LYS A 160 -1.08 12.93 -21.13
N THR A 161 -2.23 13.11 -20.50
CA THR A 161 -2.26 13.56 -19.10
C THR A 161 -2.63 12.40 -18.19
N SER A 162 -1.72 12.05 -17.30
CA SER A 162 -1.82 11.00 -16.28
C SER A 162 -2.29 11.55 -14.92
N GLU A 163 -3.02 12.66 -14.92
CA GLU A 163 -3.77 13.11 -13.75
C GLU A 163 -4.85 12.06 -13.41
N LEU A 164 -4.87 11.61 -12.15
CA LEU A 164 -5.85 10.66 -11.65
C LEU A 164 -7.27 11.24 -11.72
N LYS A 165 -8.18 10.46 -12.28
CA LYS A 165 -9.60 10.76 -12.44
C LYS A 165 -10.44 9.79 -11.61
N LEU A 166 -11.66 10.20 -11.30
CA LEU A 166 -12.66 9.30 -10.73
C LEU A 166 -12.86 8.11 -11.69
N GLY A 167 -12.86 6.90 -11.14
CA GLY A 167 -12.94 5.65 -11.91
C GLY A 167 -11.59 5.06 -12.30
N ASP A 168 -10.48 5.78 -12.17
CA ASP A 168 -9.16 5.21 -12.47
C ASP A 168 -8.82 4.07 -11.51
N THR A 169 -8.23 3.02 -12.05
CA THR A 169 -7.76 1.88 -11.25
C THR A 169 -6.33 2.12 -10.79
N VAL A 170 -6.16 2.19 -9.48
CA VAL A 170 -4.84 2.29 -8.82
C VAL A 170 -4.52 0.99 -8.10
N GLN A 171 -3.24 0.77 -7.81
CA GLN A 171 -2.76 -0.44 -7.16
C GLN A 171 -2.06 -0.09 -5.85
N ILE A 172 -2.35 -0.88 -4.82
CA ILE A 172 -1.78 -0.73 -3.48
C ILE A 172 -1.11 -2.05 -3.11
N ALA A 173 0.01 -1.96 -2.39
CA ALA A 173 0.67 -3.12 -1.83
C ALA A 173 0.99 -2.96 -0.34
N GLY A 174 1.02 -4.05 0.41
CA GLY A 174 1.35 -4.03 1.84
C GLY A 174 1.57 -5.41 2.48
N TYR A 175 2.15 -5.37 3.68
CA TYR A 175 2.44 -6.53 4.54
C TYR A 175 1.56 -6.54 5.79
N GLY A 176 0.51 -5.72 5.83
CA GLY A 176 -0.40 -5.62 6.97
C GLY A 176 -1.28 -6.86 7.15
N GLY A 177 -2.19 -6.73 8.11
CA GLY A 177 -3.19 -7.75 8.41
C GLY A 177 -4.09 -8.03 7.21
N THR A 178 -4.69 -9.21 7.19
CA THR A 178 -5.33 -9.71 5.96
C THR A 178 -6.75 -10.21 6.19
N GLN A 179 -7.26 -9.99 7.40
CA GLN A 179 -8.51 -10.54 7.88
C GLN A 179 -9.28 -9.48 8.67
N ALA A 180 -10.60 -9.63 8.63
CA ALA A 180 -11.50 -8.99 9.56
C ALA A 180 -12.25 -10.10 10.34
N ASP A 181 -12.63 -9.81 11.57
CA ASP A 181 -13.47 -10.70 12.38
C ASP A 181 -14.92 -10.72 11.88
N SER A 182 -15.79 -11.48 12.56
CA SER A 182 -17.22 -11.60 12.21
C SER A 182 -17.98 -10.28 12.26
N ASP A 183 -17.49 -9.32 13.06
CA ASP A 183 -18.09 -7.99 13.21
C ASP A 183 -17.50 -6.98 12.21
N GLY A 184 -16.57 -7.43 11.37
CA GLY A 184 -15.88 -6.63 10.38
C GLY A 184 -14.72 -5.80 10.95
N ASN A 185 -14.32 -6.00 12.22
CA ASN A 185 -13.15 -5.34 12.76
C ASN A 185 -11.89 -5.95 12.17
N ARG A 186 -10.92 -5.08 11.86
CA ARG A 186 -9.59 -5.51 11.40
C ARG A 186 -8.88 -6.34 12.45
N VAL A 187 -8.37 -7.50 12.05
CA VAL A 187 -7.51 -8.33 12.89
C VAL A 187 -6.07 -7.84 12.79
N VAL A 188 -5.41 -7.67 13.93
CA VAL A 188 -3.98 -7.36 13.99
C VAL A 188 -3.20 -8.62 13.62
N ASP A 189 -2.56 -8.58 12.45
CA ASP A 189 -1.74 -9.66 11.92
C ASP A 189 -0.69 -9.05 10.97
N VAL A 190 0.33 -9.82 10.59
CA VAL A 190 1.38 -9.40 9.66
C VAL A 190 1.55 -10.47 8.58
N SER A 191 1.49 -10.05 7.32
CA SER A 191 1.74 -10.97 6.21
C SER A 191 3.23 -11.27 6.03
N THR A 192 3.54 -12.53 5.74
CA THR A 192 4.90 -12.95 5.38
C THR A 192 5.25 -12.59 3.94
N THR A 193 4.26 -12.58 3.04
CA THR A 193 4.39 -12.22 1.62
C THR A 193 3.75 -10.85 1.34
N LEU A 194 4.26 -10.13 0.33
CA LEU A 194 3.71 -8.84 -0.05
C LEU A 194 2.39 -9.05 -0.78
N LYS A 195 1.40 -8.25 -0.41
CA LYS A 195 0.04 -8.36 -0.92
C LYS A 195 -0.32 -7.18 -1.78
N CYS A 196 -0.97 -7.44 -2.92
CA CYS A 196 -1.34 -6.48 -3.94
C CYS A 196 -2.85 -6.45 -4.13
N ALA A 197 -3.41 -5.27 -4.30
CA ALA A 197 -4.82 -5.07 -4.56
C ALA A 197 -5.06 -3.86 -5.47
N GLU A 198 -6.16 -3.93 -6.21
CA GLU A 198 -6.63 -2.85 -7.06
C GLU A 198 -7.78 -2.10 -6.39
N TYR A 199 -7.72 -0.79 -6.46
CA TYR A 199 -8.77 0.11 -6.00
C TYR A 199 -9.19 1.05 -7.12
N GLU A 200 -10.42 1.53 -7.03
CA GLU A 200 -10.93 2.59 -7.90
C GLU A 200 -10.79 3.94 -7.17
N VAL A 201 -10.38 4.99 -7.88
CA VAL A 201 -10.41 6.36 -7.38
C VAL A 201 -11.86 6.83 -7.29
N VAL A 202 -12.28 7.26 -6.11
CA VAL A 202 -13.65 7.66 -5.80
C VAL A 202 -13.71 9.03 -5.14
N SER A 203 -14.91 9.62 -5.10
CA SER A 203 -15.13 10.89 -4.41
C SER A 203 -14.98 10.74 -2.88
N CYS A 204 -14.26 11.68 -2.27
CA CYS A 204 -14.17 11.82 -0.82
C CYS A 204 -15.39 12.51 -0.18
N TYR A 205 -16.42 12.88 -0.93
CA TYR A 205 -17.53 13.69 -0.38
C TYR A 205 -18.31 12.98 0.74
N ASN A 206 -18.42 11.66 0.67
CA ASN A 206 -19.23 10.86 1.61
C ASN A 206 -18.46 10.29 2.80
N ILE A 207 -17.21 10.71 3.03
CA ILE A 207 -16.44 10.26 4.20
C ILE A 207 -16.51 11.28 5.33
N ASN A 208 -16.93 10.84 6.51
CA ASN A 208 -16.89 11.65 7.72
C ASN A 208 -15.47 11.64 8.30
N ILE A 209 -14.60 12.47 7.74
CA ILE A 209 -13.22 12.64 8.20
C ILE A 209 -13.04 13.89 9.03
N GLN A 210 -12.06 13.83 9.95
CA GLN A 210 -11.66 14.96 10.78
C GLN A 210 -11.25 16.15 9.91
N GLN A 211 -11.50 17.36 10.41
CA GLN A 211 -11.15 18.60 9.71
C GLN A 211 -9.65 18.73 9.42
N SER A 212 -8.81 18.14 10.27
CA SER A 212 -7.35 18.05 10.05
C SER A 212 -6.99 17.29 8.79
N ILE A 213 -7.74 16.24 8.44
CA ILE A 213 -7.52 15.44 7.21
C ILE A 213 -8.03 16.23 5.99
N LYS A 214 -9.17 16.93 6.11
CA LYS A 214 -9.74 17.73 5.01
C LYS A 214 -8.84 18.88 4.53
N LYS A 215 -7.92 19.34 5.37
CA LYS A 215 -6.95 20.39 5.02
C LYS A 215 -5.76 19.87 4.21
N GLN A 216 -5.57 18.56 4.15
CA GLN A 216 -4.46 17.92 3.45
C GLN A 216 -4.81 17.70 1.97
N HIS A 217 -3.80 17.47 1.15
CA HIS A 217 -3.99 17.05 -0.23
C HIS A 217 -4.21 15.53 -0.28
N ILE A 218 -5.46 15.14 -0.54
CA ILE A 218 -5.88 13.74 -0.54
C ILE A 218 -6.74 13.40 -1.76
N PHE A 219 -6.75 12.12 -2.10
CA PHE A 219 -7.80 11.49 -2.90
C PHE A 219 -8.28 10.23 -2.17
N CYS A 220 -9.41 9.68 -2.61
CA CYS A 220 -10.02 8.53 -1.98
C CYS A 220 -10.06 7.34 -2.92
N THR A 221 -9.93 6.15 -2.36
CA THR A 221 -9.95 4.91 -3.12
C THR A 221 -10.93 3.92 -2.49
N LYS A 222 -11.59 3.10 -3.31
CA LYS A 222 -12.50 2.06 -2.80
C LYS A 222 -12.50 0.87 -3.73
N ARG A 223 -12.71 -0.31 -3.17
CA ARG A 223 -13.03 -1.52 -3.92
C ARG A 223 -13.96 -2.40 -3.07
N SER A 224 -14.94 -3.00 -3.71
CA SER A 224 -15.87 -3.90 -3.00
C SER A 224 -15.12 -5.12 -2.48
N LYS A 225 -15.33 -5.45 -1.20
CA LYS A 225 -14.71 -6.59 -0.48
C LYS A 225 -13.18 -6.55 -0.43
N VAL A 226 -12.58 -5.41 -0.75
CA VAL A 226 -11.14 -5.22 -0.72
C VAL A 226 -10.81 -4.05 0.19
N ASP A 227 -9.97 -4.29 1.20
CA ASP A 227 -9.56 -3.24 2.13
C ASP A 227 -8.18 -3.49 2.74
N THR A 228 -7.49 -2.40 3.05
CA THR A 228 -6.22 -2.37 3.77
C THR A 228 -6.40 -2.56 5.27
N CYS A 229 -5.34 -3.00 5.94
CA CYS A 229 -5.35 -3.29 7.37
C CYS A 229 -4.18 -2.64 8.11
N PHE A 230 -4.10 -2.87 9.41
CA PHE A 230 -2.97 -2.47 10.24
C PHE A 230 -1.67 -2.99 9.62
N GLY A 231 -0.70 -2.08 9.42
CA GLY A 231 0.58 -2.40 8.80
C GLY A 231 0.72 -2.01 7.33
N ASP A 232 -0.37 -1.69 6.63
CA ASP A 232 -0.33 -1.25 5.22
C ASP A 232 -0.14 0.28 5.06
N SER A 233 -0.48 1.06 6.10
CA SER A 233 -0.33 2.51 6.11
C SER A 233 1.10 2.93 5.74
N GLY A 234 1.22 4.01 4.97
CA GLY A 234 2.47 4.47 4.39
C GLY A 234 2.89 3.77 3.09
N GLY A 235 2.25 2.65 2.74
CA GLY A 235 2.49 1.96 1.47
C GLY A 235 2.17 2.82 0.25
N GLY A 236 2.92 2.62 -0.84
CA GLY A 236 2.70 3.35 -2.08
C GLY A 236 1.42 2.95 -2.82
N VAL A 237 0.71 3.95 -3.34
CA VAL A 237 -0.40 3.80 -4.28
C VAL A 237 0.10 4.18 -5.66
N VAL A 238 0.06 3.23 -6.60
CA VAL A 238 0.63 3.41 -7.93
C VAL A 238 -0.40 3.34 -9.05
N PHE A 239 -0.06 4.03 -10.14
CA PHE A 239 -0.86 4.15 -11.35
C PHE A 239 0.08 4.25 -12.56
N ASP A 240 -0.46 4.00 -13.76
CA ASP A 240 0.20 4.21 -15.06
C ASP A 240 1.68 3.80 -15.11
N GLY A 241 1.94 2.49 -15.21
CA GLY A 241 3.32 1.97 -15.29
C GLY A 241 4.10 2.05 -13.98
N ASP A 242 3.43 1.77 -12.85
CA ASP A 242 4.01 1.71 -11.50
C ASP A 242 4.63 3.03 -10.99
N GLN A 243 4.05 4.16 -11.37
CA GLN A 243 4.42 5.47 -10.84
C GLN A 243 3.72 5.76 -9.51
N LEU A 244 4.40 6.43 -8.58
CA LEU A 244 3.91 6.69 -7.21
C LEU A 244 2.97 7.90 -7.12
N TYR A 245 1.68 7.70 -7.34
CA TYR A 245 0.67 8.78 -7.21
C TYR A 245 0.20 9.03 -5.78
N GLY A 246 0.38 8.07 -4.88
CA GLY A 246 -0.15 8.22 -3.53
C GLY A 246 0.66 7.55 -2.43
N VAL A 247 0.45 8.04 -1.21
CA VAL A 247 0.85 7.36 0.04
C VAL A 247 -0.42 6.97 0.77
N HIS A 248 -0.62 5.68 0.99
CA HIS A 248 -1.83 5.16 1.62
C HIS A 248 -1.87 5.54 3.09
N GLN A 249 -2.90 6.28 3.52
CA GLN A 249 -3.04 6.69 4.91
C GLN A 249 -3.65 5.57 5.76
N GLY A 250 -4.64 4.87 5.22
CA GLY A 250 -5.42 3.89 5.96
C GLY A 250 -6.93 4.02 5.71
N GLY A 251 -7.67 3.20 6.44
CA GLY A 251 -9.13 3.23 6.52
C GLY A 251 -9.61 3.32 7.96
N PHE A 252 -10.93 3.33 8.15
CA PHE A 252 -11.58 3.33 9.47
C PHE A 252 -11.47 1.96 10.15
N LEU A 253 -11.95 1.82 11.39
CA LEU A 253 -11.82 0.56 12.15
C LEU A 253 -12.49 -0.64 11.46
N ILE A 254 -13.68 -0.45 10.88
CA ILE A 254 -14.47 -1.50 10.22
C ILE A 254 -14.04 -1.67 8.77
N ALA A 255 -13.74 -2.90 8.36
CA ALA A 255 -13.27 -3.22 7.02
C ALA A 255 -14.38 -3.01 5.98
N CYS A 256 -13.99 -2.57 4.79
CA CYS A 256 -14.85 -2.26 3.64
C CYS A 256 -15.95 -1.22 3.91
N SER A 257 -15.95 -0.56 5.07
CA SER A 257 -17.04 0.33 5.51
C SER A 257 -16.99 1.72 4.87
N SER A 258 -15.81 2.16 4.41
CA SER A 258 -15.57 3.50 3.88
C SER A 258 -14.41 3.47 2.87
N PRO A 259 -14.36 4.42 1.93
CA PRO A 259 -13.18 4.66 1.11
C PRO A 259 -11.91 4.80 1.96
N GLY A 260 -10.79 4.27 1.45
CA GLY A 260 -9.46 4.55 1.95
C GLY A 260 -9.03 5.97 1.59
N ILE A 261 -8.17 6.54 2.43
CA ILE A 261 -7.64 7.90 2.26
C ILE A 261 -6.19 7.78 1.79
N VAL A 262 -5.85 8.52 0.74
CA VAL A 262 -4.52 8.50 0.13
C VAL A 262 -4.01 9.92 -0.01
N MET A 263 -2.77 10.15 0.41
CA MET A 263 -2.08 11.43 0.23
C MET A 263 -1.74 11.61 -1.25
N ASP A 264 -2.14 12.72 -1.86
CA ASP A 264 -1.88 13.02 -3.28
C ASP A 264 -0.43 13.46 -3.49
N VAL A 265 0.45 12.54 -3.90
CA VAL A 265 1.89 12.78 -4.07
C VAL A 265 2.15 13.90 -5.08
N CYS A 266 1.27 14.10 -6.08
CA CYS A 266 1.44 15.18 -7.04
C CYS A 266 1.43 16.57 -6.38
N LYS A 267 0.67 16.75 -5.29
CA LYS A 267 0.64 18.01 -4.54
C LYS A 267 1.83 18.18 -3.60
N TYR A 268 2.62 17.13 -3.37
CA TYR A 268 3.78 17.15 -2.50
C TYR A 268 5.13 17.07 -3.25
N LYS A 269 5.13 16.94 -4.58
CA LYS A 269 6.37 16.81 -5.37
C LYS A 269 7.39 17.91 -5.09
N ASP A 270 6.94 19.17 -5.00
CA ASP A 270 7.83 20.31 -4.71
C ASP A 270 8.53 20.15 -3.35
N TRP A 271 7.79 19.80 -2.30
CA TRP A 271 8.34 19.54 -0.97
C TRP A 271 9.29 18.34 -0.97
N ILE A 272 8.93 17.24 -1.64
CA ILE A 272 9.78 16.05 -1.77
C ILE A 272 11.10 16.44 -2.43
N TRP A 273 11.07 17.15 -3.56
CA TRP A 273 12.28 17.59 -4.25
C TRP A 273 13.12 18.55 -3.40
N LYS A 274 12.53 19.60 -2.80
CA LYS A 274 13.26 20.56 -1.94
C LYS A 274 13.93 19.90 -0.74
N THR A 275 13.31 18.85 -0.18
CA THR A 275 13.86 18.14 0.97
C THR A 275 14.97 17.19 0.55
N THR A 276 14.76 16.44 -0.53
CA THR A 276 15.62 15.30 -0.91
C THR A 276 16.69 15.63 -1.94
N HIS A 277 16.48 16.68 -2.73
CA HIS A 277 17.28 17.08 -3.90
C HIS A 277 17.39 16.00 -4.99
N ILE A 278 16.42 15.08 -5.08
CA ILE A 278 16.42 14.01 -6.09
C ILE A 278 15.96 14.61 -7.45
N PRO A 279 16.79 14.63 -8.51
CA PRO A 279 16.46 15.34 -9.75
C PRO A 279 15.21 14.82 -10.48
N THR A 280 14.90 13.52 -10.37
CA THR A 280 13.70 12.94 -11.01
C THR A 280 12.40 13.44 -10.40
N TRP A 281 12.43 13.97 -9.17
CA TRP A 281 11.28 14.51 -8.46
C TRP A 281 11.10 16.01 -8.67
N GLU A 282 12.03 16.67 -9.36
CA GLU A 282 11.96 18.09 -9.67
C GLU A 282 10.75 18.43 -10.55
N ILE A 283 10.03 19.49 -10.20
CA ILE A 283 9.00 20.07 -11.06
C ILE A 283 9.70 20.98 -12.07
N LYS A 284 9.78 20.53 -13.31
CA LYS A 284 10.28 21.35 -14.41
C LYS A 284 9.21 22.38 -14.80
N PRO A 285 9.58 23.67 -14.96
CA PRO A 285 8.67 24.75 -15.32
C PRO A 285 8.10 24.61 -16.74
#